data_AF-A0A1G7J216-F1
#
_entry.id   AF-A0A1G7J216-F1
#
_cell.length_a   1.000
_cell.length_b   1.000
_cell.length_c   1.000
_cell.angle_alpha   90.00
_cell.angle_beta   90.00
_cell.angle_gamma   90.00
#
_symmetry.space_group_name_H-M   'P 1'
#
loop_
_entity.id
_entity.type
_entity.pdbx_description
1 polymer ?
#
loop_
_entity_poly.entity_id
_entity_poly.type
_entity_poly.pdbx_seq_one_letter_code
_entity_poly.pdbx_strand_id
1 'polypeptide(L)'
;MGECQLIIIRNMKRYIQLSIFCIVLSLDVNFISAQIISKEELVFLTSEWHGERFDDGRPKISDELLEREIKIGIDDAWTVLESEGYTNQFEGGWKLVHDDVPIVGCALTALFMPSRPDVEKRLRRGA
;
A
#
# COMPACT_ATOMS: atom_id res chain seq x y z
N MET A 1 62.81 16.05 11.10
CA MET A 1 61.84 15.31 11.93
C MET A 1 60.40 15.86 11.85
N GLY A 2 60.16 17.07 11.31
CA GLY A 2 58.82 17.67 11.24
C GLY A 2 57.93 17.24 10.05
N GLU A 3 58.48 16.93 8.88
CA GLU A 3 57.66 16.66 7.68
C GLU A 3 56.94 15.30 7.73
N CYS A 4 57.57 14.24 8.26
CA CYS A 4 56.90 12.95 8.46
C CYS A 4 55.71 13.05 9.43
N GLN A 5 55.81 13.87 10.49
CA GLN A 5 54.71 14.05 11.45
C GLN A 5 53.51 14.77 10.82
N LEU A 6 53.77 15.78 9.98
CA LEU A 6 52.74 16.49 9.22
C LEU A 6 52.00 15.59 8.24
N ILE A 7 52.70 14.68 7.55
CA ILE A 7 52.09 13.73 6.61
C ILE A 7 51.18 12.74 7.32
N ILE A 8 51.60 12.21 8.48
CA ILE A 8 50.80 11.27 9.28
C ILE A 8 49.50 11.93 9.77
N ILE A 9 49.57 13.17 10.27
CA ILE A 9 48.39 13.92 10.72
C ILE A 9 47.42 14.21 9.56
N ARG A 10 47.94 14.52 8.37
CA ARG A 10 47.12 14.80 7.18
C ARG A 10 46.38 13.56 6.68
N ASN A 11 47.04 12.40 6.71
CA ASN A 11 46.42 11.12 6.37
C ASN A 11 45.39 10.69 7.41
N MET A 12 45.68 10.85 8.70
CA MET A 12 44.75 10.53 9.79
C MET A 12 43.47 11.39 9.74
N LYS A 13 43.59 12.69 9.45
CA LYS A 13 42.42 13.56 9.19
C LYS A 13 41.61 13.10 8.00
N ARG A 14 42.25 12.64 6.92
CA ARG A 14 41.57 12.13 5.73
C ARG A 14 40.81 10.82 6.03
N TYR A 15 41.40 9.91 6.81
CA TYR A 15 40.72 8.69 7.26
C TYR A 15 39.54 8.98 8.20
N ILE A 16 39.67 9.97 9.09
CA ILE A 16 38.58 10.42 9.97
C ILE A 16 37.45 11.06 9.14
N GLN A 17 37.79 11.90 8.14
CA GLN A 17 36.79 12.48 7.24
C GLN A 17 36.07 11.42 6.41
N LEU A 18 36.79 10.42 5.90
CA LEU A 18 36.20 9.31 5.14
C LEU A 18 35.32 8.42 6.01
N SER A 19 35.72 8.15 7.25
CA SER A 19 34.90 7.34 8.18
C SER A 19 33.65 8.08 8.63
N ILE A 20 33.71 9.40 8.86
CA ILE A 20 32.52 10.22 9.12
C ILE A 20 31.58 10.22 7.91
N PHE A 21 32.12 10.36 6.69
CA PHE A 21 31.33 10.33 5.46
C PHE A 21 30.60 8.97 5.27
N CYS A 22 31.28 7.86 5.56
CA CYS A 22 30.66 6.52 5.51
C CYS A 22 29.56 6.34 6.58
N ILE A 23 29.75 6.88 7.79
CA ILE A 23 28.74 6.78 8.86
C ILE A 23 27.49 7.60 8.48
N VAL A 24 27.66 8.80 7.91
CA VAL A 24 26.53 9.63 7.45
C VAL A 24 25.74 8.95 6.33
N LEU A 25 26.41 8.26 5.40
CA LEU A 25 25.75 7.47 4.34
C LEU A 25 24.99 6.24 4.85
N SER A 26 25.25 5.79 6.08
CA SER A 26 24.64 4.58 6.65
C SER A 26 23.36 4.86 7.46
N LEU A 27 22.98 6.13 7.64
CA LEU A 27 21.92 6.55 8.56
C LEU A 27 20.53 6.70 7.91
N ASP A 28 20.34 6.33 6.64
CA ASP A 28 19.05 6.38 5.98
C ASP A 28 18.13 5.22 6.42
N VAL A 29 17.60 5.33 7.63
CA VAL A 29 16.50 4.49 8.12
C VAL A 29 15.19 4.94 7.48
N ASN A 30 14.92 4.43 6.27
CA ASN A 30 13.61 4.61 5.64
C ASN A 30 12.56 3.83 6.45
N PHE A 31 11.75 4.54 7.22
CA PHE A 31 10.54 4.00 7.83
C PHE A 31 9.52 3.70 6.71
N ILE A 32 9.46 2.44 6.29
CA ILE A 32 8.45 1.98 5.34
C ILE A 32 7.12 1.86 6.10
N SER A 33 6.23 2.83 5.89
CA SER A 33 4.82 2.76 6.31
C SER A 33 4.00 2.24 5.13
N ALA A 34 3.97 0.92 4.93
CA ALA A 34 3.46 0.30 3.70
C ALA A 34 1.96 -0.02 3.68
N GLN A 35 1.18 0.36 4.70
CA GLN A 35 -0.19 -0.17 4.81
C GLN A 35 -1.30 0.81 4.46
N ILE A 36 -1.08 2.13 4.52
CA ILE A 36 -2.15 3.12 4.27
C ILE A 36 -1.57 4.35 3.56
N ILE A 37 -2.15 4.68 2.40
CA ILE A 37 -1.85 5.89 1.62
C ILE A 37 -2.33 7.12 2.42
N SER A 38 -1.58 8.22 2.38
CA SER A 38 -2.00 9.46 3.06
C SER A 38 -3.30 10.02 2.48
N LYS A 39 -4.08 10.74 3.30
CA LYS A 39 -5.34 11.35 2.86
C LYS A 39 -5.14 12.26 1.65
N GLU A 40 -4.11 13.10 1.72
CA GLU A 40 -3.79 14.10 0.70
C GLU A 40 -3.43 13.42 -0.63
N GLU A 41 -2.61 12.37 -0.57
CA GLU A 41 -2.24 11.57 -1.73
C GLU A 41 -3.44 10.82 -2.31
N LEU A 42 -4.31 10.26 -1.46
CA LEU A 42 -5.51 9.56 -1.91
C LEU A 42 -6.48 10.50 -2.62
N VAL A 43 -6.71 11.69 -2.07
CA VAL A 43 -7.52 12.73 -2.71
C VAL A 43 -6.91 13.19 -4.03
N PHE A 44 -5.58 13.34 -4.08
CA PHE A 44 -4.86 13.69 -5.31
C PHE A 44 -5.04 12.61 -6.41
N LEU A 45 -4.79 11.34 -6.07
CA LEU A 45 -4.90 10.20 -6.99
C LEU A 45 -6.35 9.95 -7.45
N THR A 46 -7.34 10.36 -6.66
CA THR A 46 -8.76 10.19 -6.96
C THR A 46 -9.46 11.53 -7.22
N SER A 47 -8.75 12.51 -7.76
CA SER A 47 -9.25 13.89 -7.93
C SER A 47 -10.48 14.02 -8.84
N GLU A 48 -10.69 13.06 -9.73
CA GLU A 48 -11.88 12.98 -10.60
C GLU A 48 -13.17 12.61 -9.83
N TRP A 49 -13.05 12.11 -8.59
CA TRP A 49 -14.22 11.81 -7.76
C TRP A 49 -14.76 13.06 -7.06
N HIS A 50 -16.02 13.40 -7.37
CA HIS A 50 -16.72 14.58 -6.86
C HIS A 50 -17.81 14.28 -5.82
N GLY A 51 -17.99 13.02 -5.42
CA GLY A 51 -18.98 12.61 -4.42
C GLY A 51 -18.53 12.76 -2.97
N GLU A 52 -19.31 12.21 -2.04
CA GLU A 52 -18.94 12.14 -0.62
C GLU A 52 -17.64 11.34 -0.44
N ARG A 53 -16.88 11.66 0.61
CA ARG A 53 -15.67 10.96 1.02
C ARG A 53 -15.71 10.68 2.51
N PHE A 54 -15.05 9.62 2.94
CA PHE A 54 -14.80 9.37 4.36
C PHE A 54 -13.78 10.38 4.92
N ASP A 55 -13.66 10.46 6.24
CA ASP A 55 -12.72 11.37 6.92
C ASP A 55 -11.26 11.13 6.51
N ASP A 56 -10.94 9.90 6.11
CA ASP A 56 -9.63 9.47 5.60
C ASP A 56 -9.38 9.84 4.12
N GLY A 57 -10.35 10.44 3.44
CA GLY A 57 -10.27 10.88 2.04
C GLY A 57 -10.77 9.89 1.00
N ARG A 58 -11.09 8.64 1.38
CA ARG A 58 -11.57 7.61 0.44
C ARG A 58 -12.92 7.99 -0.18
N PRO A 59 -13.11 7.82 -1.51
CA PRO A 59 -14.42 7.91 -2.14
C PRO A 59 -15.45 7.06 -1.41
N LYS A 60 -16.60 7.64 -1.08
CA LYS A 60 -17.71 6.94 -0.44
C LYS A 60 -18.82 6.70 -1.46
N ILE A 61 -19.13 5.44 -1.70
CA ILE A 61 -20.21 5.00 -2.59
C ILE A 61 -21.51 4.98 -1.79
N SER A 62 -22.58 5.55 -2.33
CA SER A 62 -23.91 5.56 -1.69
C SER A 62 -24.60 4.20 -1.82
N ASP A 63 -25.38 3.82 -0.81
CA ASP A 63 -26.11 2.54 -0.79
C ASP A 63 -27.07 2.39 -1.99
N GLU A 64 -27.70 3.47 -2.45
CA GLU A 64 -28.55 3.47 -3.65
C GLU A 64 -27.82 3.01 -4.92
N LEU A 65 -26.52 3.32 -5.04
CA LEU A 65 -25.72 2.84 -6.16
C LEU A 65 -25.53 1.33 -6.04
N LEU A 66 -25.20 0.82 -4.84
CA LEU A 66 -25.04 -0.62 -4.61
C LEU A 66 -26.33 -1.39 -4.91
N GLU A 67 -27.50 -0.85 -4.55
CA GLU A 67 -28.82 -1.45 -4.88
C GLU A 67 -29.13 -1.49 -6.37
N ARG A 68 -28.51 -0.61 -7.17
CA ARG A 68 -28.60 -0.64 -8.63
C ARG A 68 -27.61 -1.62 -9.23
N GLU A 69 -26.37 -1.62 -8.75
CA GLU A 69 -25.28 -2.48 -9.23
C GLU A 69 -25.60 -3.97 -9.06
N ILE A 70 -26.33 -4.36 -8.00
CA ILE A 70 -26.70 -5.77 -7.79
C ILE A 70 -27.54 -6.39 -8.93
N LYS A 71 -28.15 -5.54 -9.77
CA LYS A 71 -28.98 -5.96 -10.92
C LYS A 71 -28.17 -6.05 -12.22
N ILE A 72 -26.91 -5.64 -12.21
CA ILE A 72 -26.03 -5.59 -13.38
C ILE A 72 -25.21 -6.89 -13.42
N GLY A 73 -25.11 -7.51 -14.60
CA GLY A 73 -24.25 -8.68 -14.79
C GLY A 73 -22.77 -8.31 -14.74
N ILE A 74 -21.94 -9.19 -14.18
CA ILE A 74 -20.49 -8.94 -14.08
C ILE A 74 -19.86 -8.76 -15.47
N ASP A 75 -20.34 -9.47 -16.49
CA ASP A 75 -19.86 -9.36 -17.87
C ASP A 75 -20.16 -7.99 -18.50
N ASP A 76 -21.33 -7.41 -18.20
CA ASP A 76 -21.71 -6.07 -18.65
C ASP A 76 -20.82 -5.01 -18.00
N ALA A 77 -20.61 -5.13 -16.69
CA ALA A 77 -19.72 -4.24 -15.94
C ALA A 77 -18.27 -4.34 -16.45
N TRP A 78 -17.79 -5.54 -16.74
CA TRP A 78 -16.45 -5.77 -17.30
C TRP A 78 -16.31 -5.14 -18.70
N THR A 79 -17.31 -5.28 -19.56
CA THR A 79 -17.30 -4.68 -20.91
C THR A 79 -17.15 -3.16 -20.87
N VAL A 80 -17.84 -2.50 -19.93
CA VAL A 80 -17.70 -1.04 -19.73
C VAL A 80 -16.28 -0.70 -19.28
N LEU A 81 -15.73 -1.41 -18.29
CA LEU A 81 -14.37 -1.17 -17.79
C LEU A 81 -13.31 -1.40 -18.88
N GLU A 82 -13.46 -2.44 -19.69
CA GLU A 82 -12.55 -2.70 -20.81
C GLU A 82 -12.60 -1.58 -21.86
N SER A 83 -13.79 -1.06 -22.16
CA SER A 83 -13.96 0.06 -23.11
C SER A 83 -13.28 1.36 -22.65
N GLU A 84 -13.17 1.56 -21.34
CA GLU A 84 -12.45 2.68 -20.71
C GLU A 84 -10.94 2.39 -20.51
N GLY A 85 -10.45 1.23 -20.97
CA GLY A 85 -9.04 0.86 -20.94
C GLY A 85 -8.58 0.08 -19.70
N TYR A 86 -9.50 -0.35 -18.84
CA TYR A 86 -9.20 -1.15 -17.66
C TYR A 86 -9.25 -2.66 -17.98
N THR A 87 -8.15 -3.22 -18.50
CA THR A 87 -8.12 -4.57 -19.07
C THR A 87 -8.10 -5.72 -18.05
N ASN A 88 -7.70 -5.47 -16.79
CA ASN A 88 -7.44 -6.51 -15.78
C ASN A 88 -8.41 -6.43 -14.60
N GLN A 89 -9.71 -6.28 -14.87
CA GLN A 89 -10.75 -6.08 -13.85
C GLN A 89 -11.69 -7.27 -13.64
N PHE A 90 -11.44 -8.39 -14.32
CA PHE A 90 -12.25 -9.60 -14.21
C PHE A 90 -11.36 -10.81 -13.91
N GLU A 91 -11.83 -11.66 -12.99
CA GLU A 91 -11.20 -12.94 -12.66
C GLU A 91 -12.28 -14.01 -12.57
N GLY A 92 -12.06 -15.12 -13.27
CA GLY A 92 -12.99 -16.24 -13.37
C GLY A 92 -12.57 -17.44 -12.52
N GLY A 93 -13.27 -18.56 -12.68
CA GLY A 93 -12.85 -19.85 -12.09
C GLY A 93 -13.07 -19.99 -10.58
N TRP A 94 -13.71 -19.01 -9.94
CA TRP A 94 -14.14 -19.12 -8.54
C TRP A 94 -15.19 -20.22 -8.37
N LYS A 95 -15.07 -20.97 -7.27
CA LYS A 95 -16.11 -21.94 -6.87
C LYS A 95 -17.11 -21.25 -5.96
N LEU A 96 -18.34 -21.17 -6.42
CA LEU A 96 -19.43 -20.56 -5.67
C LEU A 96 -19.99 -21.56 -4.65
N VAL A 97 -20.21 -21.09 -3.42
CA VAL A 97 -20.97 -21.83 -2.39
C VAL A 97 -22.48 -21.67 -2.63
N HIS A 98 -22.89 -20.47 -3.08
CA HIS A 98 -24.24 -20.09 -3.48
C HIS A 98 -24.18 -19.44 -4.85
N ASP A 99 -24.89 -19.98 -5.83
CA ASP A 99 -24.96 -19.49 -7.21
C ASP A 99 -26.23 -18.65 -7.49
N ASP A 100 -27.11 -18.53 -6.49
CA ASP A 100 -28.39 -17.83 -6.56
C ASP A 100 -28.34 -16.40 -5.97
N VAL A 101 -27.25 -16.04 -5.29
CA VAL A 101 -27.12 -14.74 -4.59
C VAL A 101 -26.00 -13.89 -5.20
N PRO A 102 -26.32 -12.83 -5.96
CA PRO A 102 -25.32 -11.84 -6.38
C PRO A 102 -24.84 -11.00 -5.20
N ILE A 103 -23.56 -10.63 -5.20
CA ILE A 103 -22.93 -9.83 -4.15
C ILE A 103 -22.23 -8.63 -4.78
N VAL A 104 -22.52 -7.43 -4.27
CA VAL A 104 -21.87 -6.18 -4.64
C VAL A 104 -21.49 -5.41 -3.37
N GLY A 105 -20.38 -4.67 -3.41
CA GLY A 105 -19.93 -3.88 -2.27
C GLY A 105 -18.48 -3.43 -2.36
N CYS A 106 -18.03 -2.72 -1.33
CA CYS A 106 -16.65 -2.27 -1.22
C CYS A 106 -15.74 -3.44 -0.82
N ALA A 107 -14.66 -3.64 -1.58
CA ALA A 107 -13.68 -4.68 -1.27
C ALA A 107 -12.91 -4.36 0.03
N LEU A 108 -12.88 -5.34 0.95
CA LEU A 108 -11.97 -5.34 2.09
C LEU A 108 -10.84 -6.32 1.80
N THR A 109 -9.65 -5.80 1.53
CA THR A 109 -8.47 -6.62 1.23
C THR A 109 -7.82 -7.11 2.51
N ALA A 110 -7.64 -8.43 2.63
CA ALA A 110 -6.92 -9.05 3.74
C ALA A 110 -5.74 -9.88 3.20
N LEU A 111 -4.61 -9.83 3.91
CA LEU A 111 -3.44 -10.65 3.62
C LEU A 111 -3.39 -11.83 4.59
N PHE A 112 -3.32 -13.03 4.04
CA PHE A 112 -3.12 -14.25 4.81
C PHE A 112 -1.66 -14.70 4.74
N MET A 113 -1.15 -15.18 5.86
CA MET A 113 0.18 -15.80 5.97
C MET A 113 0.05 -17.15 6.69
N PRO A 114 0.96 -18.11 6.45
CA PRO A 114 0.98 -19.35 7.22
C PRO A 114 1.01 -19.08 8.73
N SER A 115 0.33 -19.92 9.51
CA SER A 115 0.29 -19.78 10.97
C SER A 115 1.72 -19.81 11.54
N ARG A 116 1.98 -18.83 12.39
CA ARG A 116 3.21 -18.66 13.14
C ARG A 116 2.88 -18.66 14.63
N PRO A 117 3.14 -19.76 15.36
CA PRO A 117 2.75 -19.89 16.76
C PRO A 117 3.29 -18.78 17.66
N ASP A 118 4.47 -18.25 17.34
CA ASP A 118 5.14 -17.17 18.07
C ASP A 118 4.41 -15.82 17.92
N VAL A 119 3.87 -15.54 16.73
CA VAL A 119 3.08 -14.33 16.43
C VAL A 119 1.63 -14.50 16.89
N GLU A 120 1.03 -15.66 16.64
CA GLU A 120 -0.36 -15.96 16.98
C GLU A 120 -0.65 -15.84 18.48
N LYS A 121 0.29 -16.31 19.33
CA LYS A 121 0.19 -16.17 20.80
C LYS A 121 0.19 -14.70 21.27
N ARG A 122 0.74 -13.78 20.46
CA ARG A 122 0.75 -12.34 20.75
C ARG A 122 -0.52 -11.67 20.25
N LEU A 123 -0.97 -11.99 19.03
CA LEU A 123 -2.19 -11.43 18.45
C LEU A 123 -3.46 -11.82 19.23
N ARG A 124 -3.60 -13.11 19.59
CA ARG A 124 -4.78 -13.61 20.32
C ARG A 124 -4.95 -13.07 21.74
N ARG A 125 -3.92 -12.44 22.32
CA ARG A 125 -3.98 -11.87 23.67
C ARG A 125 -4.44 -10.41 23.71
N GLY A 126 -4.47 -9.74 22.56
CA GLY A 126 -4.90 -8.34 22.43
C GLY A 126 -6.18 -8.15 21.60
N ALA A 127 -6.83 -9.24 21.22
CA ALA A 127 -8.15 -9.26 20.58
C ALA A 127 -9.23 -9.65 21.60
#